data_AF-A0A245ZD34-F1
#
_entry.id   AF-A0A245ZD34-F1
#
_cell.length_a   1.000
_cell.length_b   1.000
_cell.length_c   1.000
_cell.angle_alpha   90.00
_cell.angle_beta   90.00
_cell.angle_gamma   90.00
#
_symmetry.space_group_name_H-M   'P 1'
#
loop_
_entity.id
_entity.type
_entity.pdbx_description
1 polymer ?
#
loop_
_entity_poly.entity_id
_entity_poly.type
_entity_poly.pdbx_seq_one_letter_code
_entity_poly.pdbx_strand_id
1 'polypeptide(L)' 'MLDAFSGSGSTILACERTRRVGYAVEIEPRYIDVAIRRWEKMTGRKAVLEASGETFAEVAACRNDRGAQ' A
#
# COMPACT_ATOMS: atom_id res chain seq x y z
N MET A 1 -9.88 -7.01 10.44
CA MET A 1 -10.29 -5.63 10.78
C MET A 1 -10.57 -4.90 9.48
N LEU A 2 -11.65 -4.14 9.37
CA LEU A 2 -11.94 -3.30 8.20
C LEU A 2 -11.81 -1.83 8.58
N ASP A 3 -11.09 -1.07 7.76
CA ASP A 3 -10.92 0.38 7.90
C ASP A 3 -11.27 1.07 6.57
N ALA A 4 -12.43 1.71 6.51
CA ALA A 4 -12.92 2.34 5.28
C ALA A 4 -12.31 3.73 5.01
N PHE A 5 -11.55 4.29 5.96
CA PHE A 5 -10.97 5.64 5.88
C PHE A 5 -9.55 5.61 6.43
N SER A 6 -8.72 4.75 5.81
CA SER A 6 -7.45 4.36 6.41
C SER A 6 -6.42 5.50 6.49
N GLY A 7 -6.61 6.56 5.70
CA GLY A 7 -5.70 7.71 5.64
C GLY A 7 -4.27 7.24 5.46
N SER A 8 -3.39 7.64 6.36
CA SER A 8 -1.97 7.25 6.31
C SER A 8 -1.68 5.75 6.56
N GLY A 9 -2.69 4.92 6.82
CA GLY A 9 -2.54 3.47 6.95
C GLY A 9 -2.22 2.96 8.36
N SER A 10 -2.58 3.69 9.42
CA SER A 10 -2.27 3.28 10.80
C SER A 10 -2.86 1.90 11.17
N THR A 11 -4.08 1.61 10.69
CA THR A 11 -4.71 0.30 10.91
C THR A 11 -3.99 -0.84 10.21
N ILE A 12 -3.43 -0.60 9.00
CA ILE A 12 -2.60 -1.58 8.27
C ILE A 12 -1.38 -1.95 9.11
N LEU A 13 -0.67 -0.94 9.64
CA LEU A 13 0.51 -1.16 10.48
C LEU A 13 0.15 -1.86 11.80
N ALA A 14 -0.99 -1.52 12.41
CA ALA A 14 -1.45 -2.17 13.65
C ALA A 14 -1.81 -3.65 13.42
N CYS A 15 -2.51 -3.96 12.33
CA CYS A 15 -2.85 -5.33 11.95
C CYS A 15 -1.57 -6.17 11.74
N GLU A 16 -0.59 -5.61 11.04
CA GLU A 16 0.71 -6.25 10.81
C GLU A 16 1.45 -6.54 12.13
N ARG A 17 1.63 -5.53 12.99
CA ARG A 17 2.32 -5.67 14.29
C ARG A 17 1.68 -6.71 15.20
N THR A 18 0.38 -6.91 15.06
CA THR A 18 -0.40 -7.77 15.93
C THR A 18 -0.80 -9.10 15.29
N ARG A 19 -0.28 -9.39 14.08
CA ARG A 19 -0.56 -10.62 13.32
C ARG A 19 -2.05 -10.85 13.06
N ARG A 20 -2.79 -9.79 12.74
CA ARG A 20 -4.18 -9.89 12.26
C ARG A 20 -4.27 -9.55 10.78
N VAL A 21 -5.29 -10.09 10.13
CA VAL A 21 -5.67 -9.70 8.77
C VAL A 21 -6.45 -8.37 8.83
N GLY A 22 -5.97 -7.37 8.10
CA GLY A 22 -6.57 -6.06 7.96
C GLY A 22 -6.93 -5.76 6.51
N TYR A 23 -8.11 -5.18 6.29
CA TYR A 23 -8.55 -4.63 5.01
C TYR A 23 -8.74 -3.13 5.19
N ALA A 24 -8.25 -2.36 4.22
CA ALA A 24 -8.26 -0.91 4.27
C ALA A 24 -8.67 -0.32 2.93
N VAL A 25 -9.45 0.75 2.96
CA VAL A 25 -9.82 1.55 1.79
C VAL A 25 -9.41 3.00 2.06
N GLU A 26 -8.95 3.68 1.02
CA GLU A 26 -8.65 5.12 1.04
C GLU A 26 -8.86 5.67 -0.37
N ILE A 27 -9.43 6.88 -0.44
CA ILE A 27 -9.79 7.53 -1.71
C ILE A 27 -8.66 8.39 -2.24
N GLU A 28 -7.87 9.02 -1.35
CA GLU A 28 -6.77 9.89 -1.73
C GLU A 28 -5.53 9.04 -2.10
N PRO A 29 -5.11 9.02 -3.38
CA PRO A 29 -4.01 8.17 -3.82
C PRO A 29 -2.69 8.46 -3.09
N ARG A 30 -2.45 9.72 -2.69
CA ARG A 30 -1.25 10.09 -1.94
C ARG A 30 -1.19 9.43 -0.56
N TYR A 31 -2.35 9.18 0.06
CA TYR A 31 -2.40 8.48 1.35
C TYR A 31 -2.17 6.97 1.20
N ILE A 32 -2.62 6.36 0.10
CA ILE A 32 -2.28 4.97 -0.25
C ILE A 32 -0.75 4.82 -0.40
N ASP A 33 -0.09 5.72 -1.13
CA ASP A 33 1.37 5.70 -1.30
C ASP A 33 2.10 5.80 0.04
N VAL A 34 1.63 6.68 0.93
CA VAL A 34 2.19 6.82 2.28
C VAL A 34 1.99 5.54 3.08
N ALA A 35 0.79 4.95 3.07
CA ALA A 35 0.49 3.72 3.78
C ALA A 35 1.38 2.56 3.33
N ILE A 36 1.55 2.37 2.02
CA ILE A 36 2.42 1.35 1.44
C ILE A 36 3.86 1.56 1.90
N ARG A 37 4.43 2.76 1.71
CA ARG A 37 5.83 3.06 2.10
C ARG A 37 6.08 2.85 3.59
N ARG A 38 5.11 3.22 4.44
CA ARG A 38 5.18 3.00 5.89
C ARG A 38 5.21 1.51 6.24
N TRP A 39 4.35 0.71 5.60
CA TRP A 39 4.31 -0.74 5.83
C TRP A 39 5.58 -1.44 5.30
N GLU A 40 6.07 -1.07 4.12
CA GLU A 40 7.34 -1.61 3.58
C GLU A 40 8.52 -1.27 4.49
N LYS A 41 8.62 -0.02 4.96
CA LYS A 41 9.66 0.40 5.92
C LYS A 41 9.59 -0.38 7.23
N MET A 42 8.38 -0.65 7.74
CA MET A 42 8.19 -1.34 9.01
C MET A 42 8.52 -2.84 8.92
N THR A 43 8.22 -3.47 7.78
CA THR A 43 8.31 -4.93 7.62
C THR A 43 9.54 -5.39 6.85
N GLY A 44 10.18 -4.51 6.08
CA GLY A 44 11.23 -4.86 5.13
C GLY A 44 10.74 -5.59 3.88
N ARG A 45 9.43 -5.82 3.74
CA ARG A 45 8.82 -6.51 2.59
C ARG A 45 8.44 -5.53 1.50
N LYS A 46 8.12 -6.08 0.33
CA LYS A 46 7.59 -5.33 -0.81
C LYS A 46 6.08 -5.51 -0.91
N ALA A 47 5.35 -4.41 -1.02
CA ALA A 47 3.93 -4.45 -1.29
C ALA A 47 3.71 -4.88 -2.75
N VAL A 48 2.73 -5.74 -2.99
CA VAL A 48 2.42 -6.30 -4.30
C VAL A 48 1.00 -5.92 -4.72
N LEU A 49 0.82 -5.62 -6.00
CA LEU A 49 -0.49 -5.45 -6.60
C LEU A 49 -1.07 -6.85 -6.86
N GLU A 50 -2.13 -7.21 -6.15
CA GLU A 50 -2.68 -8.57 -6.18
C GLU A 50 -3.06 -9.03 -7.60
N ALA A 51 -3.59 -8.13 -8.44
CA ALA A 51 -4.01 -8.45 -9.80
C ALA A 51 -2.87 -8.79 -10.77
N SER A 52 -1.65 -8.26 -10.56
CA SER A 52 -0.51 -8.47 -11.48
C SER A 52 0.68 -9.19 -10.85
N GLY A 53 0.75 -9.25 -9.51
CA GLY A 53 1.91 -9.76 -8.78
C GLY A 53 3.09 -8.79 -8.73
N GLU A 54 3.03 -7.66 -9.43
CA GLU A 54 4.10 -6.66 -9.48
C GLU A 54 4.22 -5.93 -8.14
N THR A 55 5.44 -5.57 -7.77
CA THR A 55 5.73 -4.74 -6.62
C THR A 55 5.28 -3.30 -6.83
N PHE A 56 5.08 -2.58 -5.72
CA PHE A 56 4.73 -1.15 -5.76
C PHE A 56 5.72 -0.32 -6.59
N ALA A 57 7.01 -0.67 -6.57
CA ALA A 57 8.04 0.02 -7.36
C ALA A 57 7.91 -0.25 -8.88
N GLU A 58 7.63 -1.49 -9.27
CA GLU A 58 7.43 -1.87 -10.68
C GLU A 58 6.17 -1.21 -11.26
N VAL A 59 5.07 -1.22 -10.50
CA VAL A 59 3.83 -0.54 -10.91
C VAL A 59 4.04 0.96 -11.05
N ALA A 60 4.79 1.59 -10.13
CA ALA A 60 5.11 3.02 -10.21
C ALA A 60 5.94 3.35 -11.46
N ALA A 61 6.96 2.54 -11.78
CA ALA A 61 7.76 2.71 -13.00
C ALA A 61 6.88 2.60 -14.26
N CYS A 62 6.08 1.53 -14.37
CA CYS A 62 5.22 1.28 -15.51
C CYS A 62 4.13 2.36 -15.71
N ARG A 63 3.68 3.03 -14.64
CA ARG A 63 2.74 4.15 -14.73
C ARG A 63 3.41 5.45 -15.16
N ASN A 64 4.64 5.70 -14.71
CA ASN A 64 5.42 6.86 -15.13
C ASN A 64 5.77 6.79 -16.62
N ASP A 65 6.11 5.61 -17.13
CA ASP A 65 6.43 5.40 -18.55
C ASP A 65 5.21 5.60 -19.48
N ARG A 66 4.01 5.31 -18.98
CA ARG A 66 2.73 5.53 -19.71
C ARG A 66 2.28 6.99 -19.72
N GLY A 67 2.71 7.80 -18.76
CA GLY A 67 2.40 9.23 -18.70
C GLY A 67 3.37 10.12 -19.50
N ALA A 68 4.45 9.53 -20.04
CA ALA A 68 5.45 10.22 -20.86
C ALA A 68 5.23 10.04 -22.39
N GLN A 69 4.06 9.53 -22.79
CA GLN A 69 3.59 9.40 -24.17
C GLN A 69 2.41 10.34 -24.43
#